data_AF-A0A3B9BJ70-F1
#
_entry.id   AF-A0A3B9BJ70-F1
#
_cell.length_a   1.000
_cell.length_b   1.000
_cell.length_c   1.000
_cell.angle_alpha   90.00
_cell.angle_beta   90.00
_cell.angle_gamma   90.00
#
_symmetry.space_group_name_H-M   'P 1'
#
loop_
_entity.id
_entity.type
_entity.pdbx_description
1 polymer ?
#
loop_
_entity_poly.entity_id
_entity_poly.type
_entity_poly.pdbx_seq_one_letter_code
_entity_poly.pdbx_strand_id
1 'polypeptide(L)' 'MSDADTQPLLPELALPRDAQSGVWPAQRLKAALARGEIQTIEPLDSQQVQPASIDLRLGPVAYEIGFRAITA' A
#
# COMPACT_ATOMS: atom_id res chain seq x y z
N MET A 1 25.15 31.93 -18.43
CA MET A 1 24.97 30.47 -18.32
C MET A 1 23.49 30.23 -18.11
N SER A 2 22.90 29.45 -19.01
CA SER A 2 21.45 29.25 -19.19
C SER A 2 20.87 28.37 -18.08
N ASP A 3 19.61 28.62 -17.68
CA ASP A 3 18.77 27.74 -16.86
C ASP A 3 18.47 26.37 -17.53
N ALA A 4 19.20 26.00 -18.59
CA ALA A 4 18.98 24.83 -19.42
C ALA A 4 19.51 23.52 -18.80
N ASP A 5 20.25 23.56 -17.68
CA ASP A 5 20.98 22.38 -17.17
C ASP A 5 20.28 21.65 -16.01
N THR A 6 19.06 22.02 -15.62
CA THR A 6 18.28 21.25 -14.63
C THR A 6 17.19 20.43 -15.30
N GLN A 7 17.56 19.69 -16.35
CA GLN A 7 16.68 18.65 -16.85
C GLN A 7 16.88 17.42 -15.96
N PRO A 8 15.84 16.93 -15.27
CA PRO A 8 15.97 15.77 -14.39
C PRO A 8 16.49 14.60 -15.23
N LEU A 9 17.50 13.90 -14.71
CA LEU A 9 18.18 12.79 -15.39
C LEU A 9 17.23 11.67 -15.87
N LEU A 10 16.00 11.65 -15.34
CA LEU A 10 14.91 10.76 -15.75
C LEU A 10 13.59 11.57 -15.77
N PRO A 11 13.20 12.20 -16.90
CA PRO A 11 11.96 12.96 -17.00
C PRO A 11 10.71 12.09 -16.77
N GLU A 12 10.79 10.78 -17.05
CA GLU A 12 9.72 9.81 -16.79
C GLU A 12 9.46 9.58 -15.28
N LEU A 13 10.43 9.91 -14.42
CA LEU A 13 10.28 9.89 -12.96
C LEU A 13 9.80 11.23 -12.39
N ALA A 14 9.52 12.22 -13.24
CA ALA A 14 8.80 13.42 -12.83
C ALA A 14 7.32 13.05 -12.59
N LEU A 15 7.09 12.20 -11.59
CA LEU A 15 5.77 12.00 -11.02
C LEU A 15 5.25 13.40 -10.62
N PRO A 16 3.98 13.73 -10.89
CA PRO A 16 3.41 14.99 -10.46
C PRO A 16 3.76 15.21 -8.98
N ARG A 17 4.43 16.31 -8.66
CA ARG A 17 4.83 16.62 -7.27
C ARG A 17 3.60 16.69 -6.33
N ASP A 18 2.41 16.85 -6.93
CA ASP A 18 1.10 16.90 -6.30
C ASP A 18 0.22 15.68 -6.61
N ALA A 19 0.80 14.48 -6.82
CA ALA A 19 0.02 13.25 -6.90
C ALA A 19 -0.69 12.98 -5.55
N GLN A 20 -1.83 13.64 -5.33
CA GLN A 20 -2.73 13.46 -4.19
C GLN A 20 -3.32 12.04 -4.16
N SER A 21 -3.23 11.32 -5.27
CA SER A 21 -3.66 9.94 -5.44
C SER A 21 -2.50 9.05 -5.87
N GLY A 22 -2.47 7.81 -5.35
CA GLY A 22 -1.43 6.84 -5.62
C GLY A 22 -1.41 5.73 -4.55
N VAL A 23 -0.61 4.68 -4.79
CA VAL A 23 -0.41 3.62 -3.80
C VAL A 23 0.46 4.15 -2.66
N TRP A 24 0.08 3.85 -1.42
CA TRP A 24 0.83 4.30 -0.25
C TRP A 24 2.11 3.49 -0.07
N PRO A 25 3.28 4.15 0.07
CA PRO A 25 4.52 3.46 0.38
C PRO A 25 4.57 3.03 1.86
N ALA A 26 5.46 2.10 2.19
CA ALA A 26 5.66 1.52 3.53
C ALA A 26 5.76 2.57 4.65
N GLN A 27 6.42 3.70 4.40
CA GLN A 27 6.60 4.78 5.37
C GLN A 27 5.26 5.40 5.78
N ARG A 28 4.35 5.60 4.81
CA ARG A 28 3.02 6.14 5.06
C ARG A 28 2.13 5.12 5.77
N LEU A 29 2.21 3.85 5.38
CA LEU A 29 1.52 2.73 6.04
C LEU A 29 1.94 2.59 7.52
N LYS A 30 3.25 2.65 7.80
CA LYS A 30 3.79 2.63 9.17
C LYS A 30 3.31 3.82 10.00
N ALA A 31 3.23 5.01 9.41
CA ALA A 31 2.72 6.19 10.09
C ALA A 31 1.21 6.08 10.39
N ALA A 32 0.42 5.51 9.46
CA ALA A 32 -1.01 5.25 9.67
C ALA A 32 -1.25 4.22 10.80
N LEU A 33 -0.43 3.16 10.87
CA LEU A 33 -0.43 2.21 11.99
C LEU A 33 -0.12 2.91 13.33
N ALA A 34 0.92 3.74 13.36
CA ALA A 34 1.32 4.47 14.57
C ALA A 34 0.25 5.49 15.03
N ARG A 35 -0.52 6.06 14.09
CA ARG A 35 -1.65 6.96 14.39
C ARG A 35 -2.95 6.22 14.71
N GLY A 36 -3.01 4.90 14.57
CA GLY A 36 -4.20 4.09 14.79
C GLY A 36 -5.26 4.18 13.68
N GLU A 37 -4.90 4.72 12.51
CA GLU A 37 -5.74 4.72 11.30
C GLU A 37 -5.89 3.31 10.71
N ILE A 38 -4.81 2.52 10.83
CA ILE A 38 -4.82 1.08 10.55
C ILE A 38 -4.64 0.38 11.89
N GLN A 39 -5.53 -0.55 12.20
CA GLN A 39 -5.53 -1.28 13.46
C GLN A 39 -5.40 -2.78 13.21
N THR A 40 -4.72 -3.46 14.11
CA THR A 40 -4.55 -4.91 14.06
C THR A 40 -4.86 -5.53 15.41
N ILE A 41 -5.37 -6.76 15.38
CA ILE A 41 -5.69 -7.52 16.59
C ILE A 41 -4.41 -7.89 17.34
N GLU A 42 -3.37 -8.26 16.59
CA GLU A 42 -2.03 -8.58 17.10
C GLU A 42 -1.00 -7.67 16.44
N PRO A 43 0.17 -7.41 17.08
CA PRO A 43 1.26 -6.68 16.46
C PRO A 43 1.65 -7.26 15.08
N LEU A 44 2.06 -6.40 14.15
CA LEU A 44 2.58 -6.86 12.85
C LEU A 44 3.99 -7.43 13.02
N ASP A 45 4.30 -8.48 12.25
CA ASP A 45 5.69 -8.87 12.01
C ASP A 45 6.40 -7.78 11.19
N SER A 46 7.69 -7.60 11.47
CA SER A 46 8.64 -6.80 10.70
C SER A 46 8.53 -6.98 9.17
N GLN A 47 8.19 -8.18 8.69
CA GLN A 47 8.09 -8.49 7.26
C GLN A 47 6.69 -8.26 6.66
N GLN A 48 5.64 -8.00 7.44
CA GLN A 48 4.29 -7.83 6.89
C GLN A 48 4.07 -6.48 6.19
N VAL A 49 4.85 -5.46 6.53
CA VAL A 49 4.81 -4.18 5.81
C VAL A 49 5.81 -4.22 4.68
N GLN A 50 5.29 -4.38 3.47
CA GLN A 50 6.03 -4.43 2.22
C GLN A 50 6.18 -3.02 1.62
N PRO A 51 7.00 -2.84 0.57
CA PRO A 51 7.31 -1.50 0.04
C PRO A 51 6.09 -0.62 -0.29
N ALA A 52 4.97 -1.23 -0.70
CA ALA A 52 3.74 -0.51 -1.03
C ALA A 52 2.47 -1.36 -0.75
N SER A 53 2.52 -2.27 0.22
CA SER A 53 1.40 -3.14 0.61
C SER A 53 1.54 -3.64 2.06
N ILE A 54 0.49 -4.28 2.57
CA ILE A 54 0.49 -4.95 3.87
C ILE A 54 -0.07 -6.36 3.70
N ASP A 55 0.65 -7.36 4.20
CA ASP A 55 0.17 -8.74 4.24
C ASP A 55 -0.80 -8.94 5.40
N LEU A 56 -2.00 -9.44 5.09
CA LEU A 56 -3.06 -9.69 6.07
C LEU A 56 -2.95 -11.11 6.64
N ARG A 57 -3.35 -11.28 7.90
CA ARG A 57 -3.44 -12.59 8.58
C ARG A 57 -4.90 -12.98 8.74
N LEU A 58 -5.20 -14.26 8.56
CA LEU A 58 -6.51 -14.81 8.85
C LEU A 58 -6.75 -14.78 10.36
N GLY A 59 -8.00 -14.51 10.74
CA GLY A 59 -8.47 -14.73 12.10
C GLY A 59 -8.70 -16.21 12.40
N PRO A 60 -9.14 -16.55 13.63
CA PRO A 60 -9.29 -17.94 14.06
C PRO A 60 -10.49 -18.66 13.43
N VAL A 61 -11.38 -17.95 12.73
CA VAL A 61 -12.61 -18.49 12.15
C VAL A 61 -12.59 -18.34 10.64
N ALA A 62 -12.83 -19.44 9.94
CA ALA A 62 -13.12 -19.46 8.51
C ALA A 62 -14.51 -20.08 8.31
N TYR A 63 -15.31 -19.48 7.43
CA TYR A 63 -16.63 -20.01 7.07
C TYR A 63 -16.54 -20.67 5.70
N GLU A 64 -16.93 -21.94 5.63
CA GLU A 64 -17.13 -22.62 4.35
C GLU A 64 -18.41 -22.07 3.69
N ILE A 65 -18.28 -21.59 2.46
CA ILE A 65 -19.42 -21.12 1.67
C ILE A 65 -19.67 -22.12 0.56
N GLY A 66 -20.85 -22.74 0.58
CA GLY A 66 -21.28 -23.61 -0.51
C GLY A 66 -21.49 -22.80 -1.80
N PHE A 67 -20.91 -23.26 -2.90
CA PHE A 67 -21.21 -22.73 -4.23
C PHE A 67 -22.39 -23.49 -4.83
N ARG A 68 -23.38 -22.76 -5.37
CA ARG A 68 -24.47 -23.35 -6.15
C ARG A 68 -24.50 -22.71 -7.53
N ALA A 69 -24.04 -23.44 -8.53
CA ALA A 69 -24.21 -23.04 -9.92
C ALA A 69 -25.70 -23.00 -10.28
N ILE A 70 -26.14 -21.94 -10.95
CA ILE A 70 -27.43 -21.90 -11.63
C ILE A 70 -27.16 -22.41 -13.04
N THR A 71 -27.63 -23.61 -13.36
CA THR A 71 -27.59 -24.14 -14.73
C THR A 71 -28.86 -23.70 -15.46
N ALA A 72 -28.68 -23.04 -16.60
CA ALA A 72 -29.75 -22.62 -17.51
C ALA A 72 -30.22 -23.79 -18.40
#